data_AF-A0AAD5T8P7-F1
#
_entry.id   AF-A0AAD5T8P7-F1
#
_cell.length_a   1.000
_cell.length_b   1.000
_cell.length_c   1.000
_cell.angle_alpha   90.00
_cell.angle_beta   90.00
_cell.angle_gamma   90.00
#
_symmetry.space_group_name_H-M   'P 1'
#
loop_
_entity.id
_entity.type
_entity.pdbx_description
1 polymer ?
#
loop_
_entity_poly.entity_id
_entity_poly.type
_entity_poly.pdbx_seq_one_letter_code
_entity_poly.pdbx_strand_id
1 'polypeptide(L)'
;MTVASILREDALVRKAKVEEDRTLSEVELTLKDTSEYRNWKDEMKIKVDEERKSELEKLRLKVQLLHEESFLARQDKLQENKEVVKEAKEEKEILKTLTEIARKEQEIENKKKIEDVHEIMEGIAKAKEKLAVDRHKKAADINTENQMLKEKAQREAEEELARKVDLIQQIRLLEKSNPPVGAIIKAVDLTESSNLGLLGEMSIIELQERLAHIKSRETERTKEKRQEIIQHKTHRLNQILQKLEEIDHERNERKLKRIETQQQISAINNSSFRGSSMLSLLCVNSSSSGGDSVVLLPNADPEIKELQDKLLAKKAKRQSMKNEFSNQKLSGTAASILACANQTVHEHKLKMEFEEESKSKQRDGVPALKQRQQQHQEQQQLLQYEKLPKSNEQIDDYDLHSMKLRNLLENQKATLIHGFTKNEDTLNFFSAVPFSVESKVVTFAHNA
;
A
#
# COMPACT_ATOMS: atom_id res chain seq x y z
N MET A 1 -95.75 16.20 20.44
CA MET A 1 -95.33 17.03 21.59
C MET A 1 -95.46 16.21 22.85
N THR A 2 -94.38 16.05 23.62
CA THR A 2 -94.36 15.29 24.88
C THR A 2 -94.68 16.22 26.05
N VAL A 3 -95.32 15.72 27.12
CA VAL A 3 -95.68 16.52 28.32
C VAL A 3 -94.47 17.28 28.90
N ALA A 4 -93.28 16.68 28.85
CA ALA A 4 -92.04 17.31 29.28
C ALA A 4 -91.59 18.50 28.39
N SER A 5 -91.92 18.49 27.09
CA SER A 5 -91.66 19.64 26.21
C SER A 5 -92.59 20.81 26.55
N ILE A 6 -93.87 20.52 26.84
CA ILE A 6 -94.86 21.54 27.23
C ILE A 6 -94.48 22.20 28.56
N LEU A 7 -94.07 21.43 29.57
CA LEU A 7 -93.63 21.98 30.85
C LEU A 7 -92.33 22.80 30.74
N ARG A 8 -91.41 22.43 29.84
CA ARG A 8 -90.22 23.24 29.55
C ARG A 8 -90.57 24.54 28.85
N GLU A 9 -91.48 24.48 27.88
CA GLU A 9 -91.96 25.66 27.16
C GLU A 9 -92.72 26.60 28.10
N ASP A 10 -93.61 26.09 28.96
CA ASP A 10 -94.30 26.87 29.98
C ASP A 10 -93.33 27.50 31.00
N ALA A 11 -92.31 26.75 31.45
CA ALA A 11 -91.27 27.32 32.31
C ALA A 11 -90.47 28.44 31.62
N LEU A 12 -90.15 28.30 30.33
CA LEU A 12 -89.49 29.35 29.54
C LEU A 12 -90.37 30.57 29.35
N VAL A 13 -91.65 30.38 29.03
CA VAL A 13 -92.62 31.46 28.86
C VAL A 13 -92.85 32.20 30.18
N ARG A 14 -92.99 31.49 31.31
CA ARG A 14 -93.10 32.12 32.64
C ARG A 14 -91.86 32.92 32.97
N LYS A 15 -90.66 32.38 32.68
CA LYS A 15 -89.42 33.11 32.88
C LYS A 15 -89.37 34.37 32.00
N ALA A 16 -89.75 34.27 30.72
CA ALA A 16 -89.81 35.41 29.81
C ALA A 16 -90.76 36.49 30.33
N LYS A 17 -91.97 36.12 30.78
CA LYS A 17 -92.93 37.05 31.40
C LYS A 17 -92.36 37.74 32.63
N VAL A 18 -91.69 37.00 33.52
CA VAL A 18 -91.06 37.59 34.72
C VAL A 18 -89.95 38.57 34.35
N GLU A 19 -89.15 38.27 33.33
CA GLU A 19 -88.13 39.22 32.85
C GLU A 19 -88.78 40.43 32.15
N GLU A 20 -89.84 40.26 31.36
CA GLU A 20 -90.61 41.35 30.76
C GLU A 20 -91.19 42.28 31.84
N ASP A 21 -91.84 41.72 32.87
CA ASP A 21 -92.37 42.48 34.01
C ASP A 21 -91.27 43.26 34.74
N ARG A 22 -90.09 42.64 34.94
CA ARG A 22 -88.92 43.33 35.51
C ARG A 22 -88.45 44.47 34.62
N THR A 23 -88.35 44.26 33.31
CA THR A 23 -87.94 45.32 32.39
C THR A 23 -88.94 46.47 32.36
N LEU A 24 -90.24 46.19 32.40
CA LEU A 24 -91.29 47.22 32.50
C LEU A 24 -91.14 48.01 33.81
N SER A 25 -90.95 47.32 34.94
CA SER A 25 -90.72 47.97 36.24
C SER A 25 -89.46 48.84 36.26
N GLU A 26 -88.36 48.39 35.66
CA GLU A 26 -87.13 49.18 35.52
C GLU A 26 -87.34 50.42 34.66
N VAL A 27 -88.10 50.30 33.56
CA VAL A 27 -88.44 51.44 32.67
C VAL A 27 -89.36 52.43 33.39
N GLU A 28 -90.35 51.97 34.16
CA GLU A 28 -91.22 52.82 34.98
C GLU A 28 -90.45 53.60 36.05
N LEU A 29 -89.47 52.96 36.71
CA LEU A 29 -88.65 53.58 37.76
C LEU A 29 -87.63 54.58 37.20
N THR A 30 -87.03 54.27 36.05
CA THR A 30 -85.91 55.06 35.50
C THR A 30 -86.33 56.08 34.44
N LEU A 31 -87.55 55.95 33.89
CA LEU A 31 -88.12 56.79 32.81
C LEU A 31 -87.19 56.92 31.59
N LYS A 32 -86.26 55.98 31.40
CA LYS A 32 -85.26 55.98 30.33
C LYS A 32 -85.35 54.68 29.54
N ASP A 33 -85.27 54.79 28.23
CA ASP A 33 -85.19 53.62 27.36
C ASP A 33 -83.78 52.99 27.47
N THR A 34 -83.70 51.72 27.82
CA THR A 34 -82.43 50.95 27.90
C THR A 34 -82.16 50.16 26.62
N SER A 35 -83.09 50.18 25.65
CA SER A 35 -83.00 49.47 24.38
C SER A 35 -81.79 49.91 23.55
N GLU A 36 -81.50 51.21 23.47
CA GLU A 36 -80.38 51.75 22.70
C GLU A 36 -79.03 51.25 23.24
N TYR A 37 -78.84 51.22 24.56
CA TYR A 37 -77.61 50.72 25.18
C TYR A 37 -77.44 49.20 24.96
N ARG A 38 -78.54 48.43 25.04
CA ARG A 38 -78.51 46.98 24.78
C ARG A 38 -78.17 46.70 23.32
N ASN A 39 -78.81 47.41 22.39
CA ASN A 39 -78.54 47.32 20.97
C ASN A 39 -77.08 47.68 20.67
N TRP A 40 -76.58 48.80 21.19
CA TRP A 40 -75.18 49.19 21.05
C TRP A 40 -74.22 48.13 21.63
N LYS A 41 -74.52 47.58 22.81
CA LYS A 41 -73.70 46.54 23.45
C LYS A 41 -73.67 45.27 22.62
N ASP A 42 -74.80 44.86 22.06
CA ASP A 42 -74.89 43.68 21.20
C ASP A 42 -74.24 43.92 19.84
N GLU A 43 -74.39 45.11 19.24
CA GLU A 43 -73.63 45.54 18.07
C GLU A 43 -72.11 45.52 18.31
N MET A 44 -71.65 45.97 19.48
CA MET A 44 -70.23 45.92 19.83
C MET A 44 -69.73 44.48 19.99
N LYS A 45 -70.51 43.59 20.61
CA LYS A 45 -70.14 42.17 20.69
C LYS A 45 -70.06 41.53 19.30
N ILE A 46 -71.04 41.81 18.44
CA ILE A 46 -71.07 41.30 17.06
C ILE A 46 -69.82 41.79 16.32
N LYS A 47 -69.48 43.08 16.40
CA LYS A 47 -68.27 43.65 15.79
C LYS A 47 -66.99 42.97 16.29
N VAL A 48 -66.84 42.80 17.61
CA VAL A 48 -65.67 42.11 18.19
C VAL A 48 -65.58 40.65 17.74
N ASP A 49 -66.71 39.94 17.69
CA ASP A 49 -66.76 38.56 17.21
C ASP A 49 -66.44 38.45 15.71
N GLU A 50 -66.85 39.42 14.91
CA GLU A 50 -66.52 39.54 13.48
C GLU A 50 -65.04 39.80 13.26
N GLU A 51 -64.46 40.76 13.99
CA GLU A 51 -63.01 41.04 13.97
C GLU A 51 -62.20 39.81 14.39
N ARG A 52 -62.62 39.13 15.46
CA ARG A 52 -61.95 37.89 15.90
C ARG A 52 -62.01 36.80 14.83
N LYS A 53 -63.14 36.65 14.13
CA LYS A 53 -63.27 35.68 13.03
C LYS A 53 -62.38 36.06 11.85
N SER A 54 -62.28 37.34 11.50
CA SER A 54 -61.42 37.81 10.41
C SER A 54 -59.94 37.61 10.72
N GLU A 55 -59.50 37.88 11.95
CA GLU A 55 -58.14 37.62 12.42
C GLU A 55 -57.77 36.14 12.38
N LEU A 56 -58.67 35.27 12.84
CA LEU A 56 -58.46 33.81 12.80
C LEU A 56 -58.31 33.31 11.36
N GLU A 57 -59.10 33.83 10.41
CA GLU A 57 -58.97 33.47 9.00
C GLU A 57 -57.66 34.00 8.40
N LYS A 58 -57.24 35.23 8.74
CA LYS A 58 -55.92 35.76 8.36
C LYS A 58 -54.78 34.87 8.87
N LEU A 59 -54.84 34.44 10.13
CA LEU A 59 -53.84 33.54 10.71
C LEU A 59 -53.83 32.18 10.03
N ARG A 60 -55.00 31.59 9.78
CA ARG A 60 -55.14 30.32 9.05
C ARG A 60 -54.49 30.40 7.67
N LEU A 61 -54.77 31.46 6.92
CA LEU A 61 -54.20 31.67 5.59
C LEU A 61 -52.69 31.90 5.64
N LYS A 62 -52.19 32.69 6.59
CA LYS A 62 -50.74 32.89 6.81
C LYS A 62 -50.02 31.57 7.09
N VAL A 63 -50.58 30.71 7.95
CA VAL A 63 -50.00 29.39 8.24
C VAL A 63 -49.96 28.51 6.99
N GLN A 64 -51.03 28.50 6.19
CA GLN A 64 -51.06 27.76 4.93
C GLN A 64 -50.03 28.30 3.92
N LEU A 65 -49.86 29.62 3.86
CA LEU A 65 -48.89 30.27 2.98
C LEU A 65 -47.46 29.90 3.39
N LEU A 66 -47.12 29.98 4.68
CA LEU A 66 -45.82 29.57 5.20
C LEU A 66 -45.52 28.09 4.88
N HIS A 67 -46.53 27.22 4.98
CA HIS A 67 -46.37 25.82 4.61
C HIS A 67 -46.00 25.67 3.12
N GLU A 68 -46.74 26.32 2.22
CA GLU A 68 -46.45 26.26 0.79
C GLU A 68 -45.08 26.90 0.46
N GLU A 69 -44.69 27.99 1.12
CA GLU A 69 -43.36 28.61 0.95
C GLU A 69 -42.22 27.70 1.41
N SER A 70 -42.38 27.04 2.56
CA SER A 70 -41.40 26.08 3.06
C SER A 70 -41.24 24.89 2.12
N PHE A 71 -42.33 24.46 1.47
CA PHE A 71 -42.30 23.39 0.48
C PHE A 71 -41.52 23.82 -0.77
N LEU A 72 -41.81 25.01 -1.31
CA LEU A 72 -41.10 25.55 -2.47
C LEU A 72 -39.61 25.71 -2.20
N ALA A 73 -39.23 26.32 -1.08
CA ALA A 73 -37.83 26.51 -0.72
C ALA A 73 -37.04 25.19 -0.59
N ARG A 74 -37.67 24.15 -0.03
CA ARG A 74 -37.08 22.80 0.03
C ARG A 74 -36.87 22.21 -1.36
N GLN A 75 -37.82 22.42 -2.27
CA GLN A 75 -37.75 21.93 -3.63
C GLN A 75 -36.66 22.64 -4.43
N ASP A 76 -36.56 23.97 -4.31
CA ASP A 76 -35.53 24.77 -4.94
C ASP A 76 -34.13 24.32 -4.47
N LYS A 77 -33.95 24.12 -3.16
CA LYS A 77 -32.68 23.60 -2.61
C LYS A 77 -32.34 22.20 -3.11
N LEU A 78 -33.34 21.35 -3.32
CA LEU A 78 -33.14 20.01 -3.86
C LEU A 78 -32.74 20.06 -5.34
N GLN A 79 -33.22 21.04 -6.11
CA GLN A 79 -32.79 21.26 -7.49
C GLN A 79 -31.34 21.77 -7.54
N GLU A 80 -30.99 22.79 -6.75
CA GLU A 80 -29.60 23.27 -6.63
C GLU A 80 -28.63 22.14 -6.27
N ASN A 81 -28.98 21.33 -5.26
CA ASN A 81 -28.13 20.20 -4.85
C ASN A 81 -27.98 19.17 -5.98
N LYS A 82 -29.00 18.96 -6.83
CA LYS A 82 -28.89 18.08 -7.99
C LYS A 82 -27.95 18.63 -9.05
N GLU A 83 -27.97 19.94 -9.28
CA GLU A 83 -27.08 20.60 -10.25
C GLU A 83 -25.63 20.52 -9.78
N VAL A 84 -25.36 20.87 -8.51
CA VAL A 84 -24.02 20.73 -7.91
C VAL A 84 -23.51 19.28 -8.00
N VAL A 85 -24.37 18.28 -7.76
CA VAL A 85 -23.97 16.87 -7.90
C VAL A 85 -23.70 16.49 -9.36
N LYS A 86 -24.37 17.08 -10.33
CA LYS A 86 -24.08 16.85 -11.76
C LYS A 86 -22.74 17.47 -12.14
N GLU A 87 -22.50 18.72 -11.77
CA GLU A 87 -21.24 19.43 -12.01
C GLU A 87 -20.06 18.67 -11.38
N ALA A 88 -20.18 18.26 -10.12
CA ALA A 88 -19.14 17.47 -9.43
C ALA A 88 -18.87 16.11 -10.10
N LYS A 89 -19.88 15.49 -10.75
CA LYS A 89 -19.67 14.26 -11.52
C LYS A 89 -18.93 14.54 -12.81
N GLU A 90 -19.30 15.61 -13.53
CA GLU A 90 -18.64 16.02 -14.76
C GLU A 90 -17.17 16.37 -14.51
N GLU A 91 -16.89 17.18 -13.48
CA GLU A 91 -15.53 17.49 -13.04
C GLU A 91 -14.73 16.24 -12.69
N LYS A 92 -15.34 15.29 -11.97
CA LYS A 92 -14.69 14.02 -11.62
C LYS A 92 -14.33 13.20 -12.87
N GLU A 93 -15.20 13.14 -13.88
CA GLU A 93 -14.89 12.44 -15.12
C GLU A 93 -13.76 13.14 -15.90
N ILE A 94 -13.75 14.48 -15.94
CA ILE A 94 -12.64 15.24 -16.55
C ILE A 94 -11.33 14.99 -15.81
N LEU A 95 -11.34 15.00 -14.48
CA LEU A 95 -10.13 14.72 -13.69
C LEU A 95 -9.63 13.29 -13.94
N LYS A 96 -10.52 12.29 -14.01
CA LYS A 96 -10.14 10.92 -14.34
C LYS A 96 -9.46 10.83 -15.70
N THR A 97 -10.04 11.44 -16.74
CA THR A 97 -9.44 11.38 -18.09
C THR A 97 -8.08 12.06 -18.12
N LEU A 98 -7.92 13.20 -17.45
CA LEU A 98 -6.62 13.88 -17.32
C LEU A 98 -5.59 13.03 -16.57
N THR A 99 -5.96 12.38 -15.47
CA THR A 99 -5.04 11.49 -14.73
C THR A 99 -4.62 10.28 -15.57
N GLU A 100 -5.53 9.73 -16.37
CA GLU A 100 -5.24 8.61 -17.26
C GLU A 100 -4.30 9.01 -18.40
N ILE A 101 -4.50 10.21 -18.97
CA ILE A 101 -3.60 10.77 -19.98
C ILE A 101 -2.19 10.98 -19.39
N ALA A 102 -2.10 11.64 -18.22
CA ALA A 102 -0.82 11.89 -17.56
C ALA A 102 -0.08 10.58 -17.21
N ARG A 103 -0.81 9.54 -16.77
CA ARG A 103 -0.25 8.23 -16.52
C ARG A 103 0.33 7.61 -17.81
N LYS A 104 -0.41 7.66 -18.92
CA LYS A 104 0.05 7.14 -20.21
C LYS A 104 1.28 7.88 -20.71
N GLU A 105 1.33 9.20 -20.54
CA GLU A 105 2.51 10.00 -20.90
C GLU A 105 3.74 9.60 -20.08
N GLN A 106 3.59 9.40 -18.77
CA GLN A 106 4.67 8.90 -17.91
C GLN A 106 5.13 7.50 -18.31
N GLU A 107 4.21 6.60 -18.64
CA GLU A 107 4.55 5.26 -19.12
C GLU A 107 5.33 5.31 -20.44
N ILE A 108 4.99 6.22 -21.36
CA ILE A 108 5.72 6.45 -22.61
C ILE A 108 7.12 7.01 -22.32
N GLU A 109 7.24 8.00 -21.44
CA GLU A 109 8.53 8.58 -21.06
C GLU A 109 9.44 7.54 -20.38
N ASN A 110 8.88 6.72 -19.50
CA ASN A 110 9.61 5.64 -18.84
C ASN A 110 10.08 4.57 -19.83
N LYS A 111 9.25 4.22 -20.83
CA LYS A 111 9.66 3.31 -21.91
C LYS A 111 10.85 3.86 -22.70
N LYS A 112 10.81 5.15 -23.07
CA LYS A 112 11.95 5.82 -23.74
C LYS A 112 13.22 5.76 -22.91
N LYS A 113 13.14 6.07 -21.61
CA LYS A 113 14.29 5.98 -20.70
C LYS A 113 14.85 4.55 -20.61
N ILE A 114 13.99 3.54 -20.61
CA ILE A 114 14.42 2.13 -20.60
C ILE A 114 15.12 1.77 -21.91
N GLU A 115 14.58 2.22 -23.05
CA GLU A 115 15.20 2.03 -24.38
C GLU A 115 16.58 2.70 -24.45
N ASP A 116 16.70 3.96 -23.99
CA ASP A 116 17.98 4.69 -23.94
C ASP A 116 19.01 3.94 -23.08
N VAL A 117 18.62 3.46 -21.90
CA VAL A 117 19.49 2.67 -21.02
C VAL A 117 19.91 1.37 -21.71
N HIS A 118 18.99 0.71 -22.42
CA HIS A 118 19.30 -0.51 -23.15
C HIS A 118 20.33 -0.27 -24.26
N GLU A 119 20.18 0.80 -25.05
CA GLU A 119 21.13 1.18 -26.09
C GLU A 119 22.53 1.47 -25.50
N ILE A 120 22.59 2.19 -24.38
CA ILE A 120 23.84 2.45 -23.66
C ILE A 120 24.47 1.14 -23.18
N MET A 121 23.69 0.23 -22.61
CA MET A 121 24.18 -1.06 -22.14
C MET A 121 24.73 -1.92 -23.28
N GLU A 122 24.04 -1.96 -24.42
CA GLU A 122 24.55 -2.63 -25.63
C GLU A 122 25.85 -1.99 -26.12
N GLY A 123 25.93 -0.66 -26.13
CA GLY A 123 27.14 0.08 -26.48
C GLY A 123 28.31 -0.28 -25.58
N ILE A 124 28.08 -0.36 -24.26
CA ILE A 124 29.08 -0.78 -23.28
C ILE A 124 29.50 -2.25 -23.51
N ALA A 125 28.56 -3.15 -23.78
CA ALA A 125 28.87 -4.56 -24.05
C ALA A 125 29.76 -4.70 -25.30
N LYS A 126 29.39 -4.04 -26.40
CA LYS A 126 30.18 -4.00 -27.65
C LYS A 126 31.57 -3.38 -27.41
N ALA A 127 31.67 -2.32 -26.62
CA ALA A 127 32.97 -1.70 -26.28
C ALA A 127 33.86 -2.62 -25.43
N LYS A 128 33.27 -3.32 -24.44
CA LYS A 128 33.98 -4.32 -23.63
C LYS A 128 34.50 -5.48 -24.47
N GLU A 129 33.69 -5.97 -25.40
CA GLU A 129 34.08 -7.04 -26.33
C GLU A 129 35.26 -6.61 -27.20
N LYS A 130 35.19 -5.43 -27.84
CA LYS A 130 36.29 -4.87 -28.63
C LYS A 130 37.57 -4.77 -27.81
N LEU A 131 37.47 -4.27 -26.59
CA LEU A 131 38.61 -4.10 -25.69
C LEU A 131 39.21 -5.45 -25.25
N ALA A 132 38.39 -6.48 -25.06
CA ALA A 132 38.86 -7.84 -24.77
C ALA A 132 39.62 -8.43 -25.96
N VAL A 133 39.10 -8.27 -27.18
CA VAL A 133 39.77 -8.69 -28.42
C VAL A 133 41.11 -7.97 -28.59
N ASP A 134 41.15 -6.66 -28.37
CA ASP A 134 42.38 -5.87 -28.49
C ASP A 134 43.42 -6.25 -27.43
N ARG A 135 43.00 -6.53 -26.20
CA ARG A 135 43.89 -7.06 -25.15
C ARG A 135 44.46 -8.43 -25.53
N HIS A 136 43.64 -9.32 -26.08
CA HIS A 136 44.10 -10.62 -26.52
C HIS A 136 45.12 -10.52 -27.66
N LYS A 137 44.86 -9.66 -28.66
CA LYS A 137 45.82 -9.40 -29.75
C LYS A 137 47.14 -8.86 -29.22
N LYS A 138 47.09 -7.80 -28.39
CA LYS A 138 48.30 -7.23 -27.78
C LYS A 138 49.05 -8.24 -26.91
N ALA A 139 48.35 -9.07 -26.14
CA ALA A 139 48.98 -10.11 -25.34
C ALA A 139 49.66 -11.17 -26.22
N ALA A 140 49.06 -11.55 -27.34
CA ALA A 140 49.67 -12.45 -28.31
C ALA A 140 50.93 -11.83 -28.94
N ASP A 141 50.87 -10.56 -29.35
CA ASP A 141 52.01 -9.83 -29.91
C ASP A 141 53.18 -9.70 -28.91
N ILE A 142 52.87 -9.38 -27.63
CA ILE A 142 53.88 -9.31 -26.57
C ILE A 142 54.47 -10.70 -26.28
N ASN A 143 53.68 -11.77 -26.37
CA ASN A 143 54.17 -13.12 -26.12
C ASN A 143 55.11 -13.58 -27.24
N THR A 144 54.79 -13.29 -28.51
CA THR A 144 55.67 -13.60 -29.64
C THR A 144 56.96 -12.78 -29.57
N GLU A 145 56.89 -11.49 -29.25
CA GLU A 145 58.07 -10.65 -29.03
C GLU A 145 58.95 -11.18 -27.90
N ASN A 146 58.36 -11.51 -26.74
CA ASN A 146 59.09 -12.08 -25.62
C ASN A 146 59.74 -13.42 -25.95
N GLN A 147 59.09 -14.26 -26.76
CA GLN A 147 59.65 -15.54 -27.19
C GLN A 147 60.87 -15.33 -28.08
N MET A 148 60.78 -14.42 -29.07
CA MET A 148 61.92 -14.04 -29.92
C MET A 148 63.10 -13.48 -29.10
N LEU A 149 62.81 -12.63 -28.11
CA LEU A 149 63.83 -12.08 -27.21
C LEU A 149 64.48 -13.16 -26.33
N LYS A 150 63.69 -14.11 -25.81
CA LYS A 150 64.20 -15.24 -25.02
C LYS A 150 65.10 -16.14 -25.85
N GLU A 151 64.70 -16.49 -27.07
CA GLU A 151 65.51 -17.31 -27.97
C GLU A 151 66.83 -16.61 -28.33
N LYS A 152 66.79 -15.30 -28.58
CA LYS A 152 68.00 -14.50 -28.80
C LYS A 152 68.92 -14.50 -27.57
N ALA A 153 68.38 -14.27 -26.38
CA ALA A 153 69.15 -14.26 -25.15
C ALA A 153 69.75 -15.64 -24.83
N GLN A 154 69.03 -16.73 -25.12
CA GLN A 154 69.55 -18.10 -24.98
C GLN A 154 70.74 -18.34 -25.91
N ARG A 155 70.61 -17.95 -27.19
CA ARG A 155 71.71 -18.07 -28.16
C ARG A 155 72.96 -17.30 -27.73
N GLU A 156 72.79 -16.05 -27.29
CA GLU A 156 73.90 -15.24 -26.80
C GLU A 156 74.55 -15.84 -25.53
N ALA A 157 73.74 -16.39 -24.61
CA ALA A 157 74.24 -17.07 -23.41
C ALA A 157 75.00 -18.36 -23.72
N GLU A 158 74.56 -19.14 -24.71
CA GLU A 158 75.25 -20.34 -25.20
C GLU A 158 76.61 -19.96 -25.82
N GLU A 159 76.66 -18.90 -26.65
CA GLU A 159 77.89 -18.38 -27.23
C GLU A 159 78.86 -17.83 -26.15
N GLU A 160 78.35 -17.15 -25.12
CA GLU A 160 79.16 -16.77 -23.95
C GLU A 160 79.67 -17.97 -23.15
N LEU A 161 78.82 -18.98 -22.92
CA LEU A 161 79.18 -20.17 -22.18
C LEU A 161 80.29 -20.94 -22.91
N ALA A 162 80.18 -21.09 -24.23
CA ALA A 162 81.22 -21.69 -25.06
C ALA A 162 82.56 -20.96 -24.87
N ARG A 163 82.55 -19.62 -24.97
CA ARG A 163 83.75 -18.78 -24.71
C ARG A 163 84.31 -18.97 -23.30
N LYS A 164 83.45 -19.05 -22.28
CA LYS A 164 83.86 -19.26 -20.87
C LYS A 164 84.42 -20.65 -20.64
N VAL A 165 83.86 -21.69 -21.27
CA VAL A 165 84.36 -23.07 -21.19
C VAL A 165 85.75 -23.16 -21.79
N ASP A 166 85.97 -22.56 -22.97
CA ASP A 166 87.30 -22.50 -23.59
C ASP A 166 88.31 -21.81 -22.67
N LEU A 167 87.93 -20.71 -22.03
CA LEU A 167 88.77 -19.99 -21.06
C LEU A 167 89.06 -20.82 -19.79
N ILE A 168 88.05 -21.49 -19.23
CA ILE A 168 88.23 -22.38 -18.06
C ILE A 168 89.18 -23.52 -18.41
N GLN A 169 89.09 -24.06 -19.61
CA GLN A 169 90.00 -25.10 -20.06
C GLN A 169 91.45 -24.60 -20.10
N GLN A 170 91.67 -23.35 -20.56
CA GLN A 170 92.98 -22.69 -20.49
C GLN A 170 93.46 -22.51 -19.03
N ILE A 171 92.60 -22.03 -18.14
CA ILE A 171 92.94 -21.84 -16.71
C ILE A 171 93.26 -23.17 -16.05
N ARG A 172 92.47 -24.23 -16.26
CA ARG A 172 92.72 -25.55 -15.67
C ARG A 172 94.05 -26.16 -16.12
N LEU A 173 94.48 -25.90 -17.35
CA LEU A 173 95.82 -26.29 -17.81
C LEU A 173 96.91 -25.58 -17.01
N LEU A 174 96.71 -24.30 -16.67
CA LEU A 174 97.60 -23.53 -15.79
C LEU A 174 97.49 -23.97 -14.32
N GLU A 175 96.30 -24.25 -13.79
CA GLU A 175 96.11 -24.70 -12.40
C GLU A 175 96.71 -26.08 -12.16
N LYS A 176 96.69 -26.98 -13.14
CA LYS A 176 97.32 -28.31 -13.02
C LYS A 176 98.84 -28.21 -12.80
N SER A 177 99.45 -27.05 -13.10
CA SER A 177 100.84 -26.76 -12.77
C SER A 177 101.07 -26.24 -11.33
N ASN A 178 100.02 -25.91 -10.56
CA ASN A 178 100.12 -25.40 -9.19
C ASN A 178 99.55 -26.38 -8.15
N PRO A 179 100.21 -26.64 -7.01
CA PRO A 179 99.71 -27.56 -5.97
C PRO A 179 98.60 -26.92 -5.10
N PRO A 180 97.56 -27.69 -4.69
CA PRO A 180 96.42 -27.17 -3.93
C PRO A 180 96.77 -26.93 -2.45
N VAL A 181 96.46 -25.73 -1.95
CA VAL A 181 96.66 -25.34 -0.55
C VAL A 181 95.37 -25.58 0.25
N GLY A 182 95.46 -26.37 1.31
CA GLY A 182 94.55 -26.28 2.46
C GLY A 182 93.36 -27.24 2.50
N ALA A 183 93.62 -28.51 2.83
CA ALA A 183 92.62 -29.40 3.42
C ALA A 183 92.77 -29.38 4.95
N ILE A 184 91.70 -29.10 5.71
CA ILE A 184 91.39 -29.57 7.08
C ILE A 184 90.03 -28.95 7.49
N ILE A 185 89.03 -29.78 7.80
CA ILE A 185 87.76 -29.36 8.44
C ILE A 185 87.78 -29.90 9.87
N LYS A 186 87.65 -29.03 10.88
CA LYS A 186 87.51 -29.40 12.29
C LYS A 186 86.03 -29.42 12.68
N ALA A 187 85.62 -30.42 13.46
CA ALA A 187 84.26 -30.52 13.99
C ALA A 187 83.99 -29.40 15.02
N VAL A 188 82.81 -28.79 14.93
CA VAL A 188 82.41 -27.60 15.72
C VAL A 188 81.68 -28.05 16.98
N ASP A 189 82.12 -27.58 18.14
CA ASP A 189 81.43 -27.72 19.43
C ASP A 189 80.42 -26.57 19.60
N LEU A 190 79.16 -26.90 19.92
CA LEU A 190 78.05 -25.94 20.02
C LEU A 190 77.93 -25.30 21.41
N THR A 191 78.70 -25.80 22.38
CA THR A 191 78.74 -25.30 23.75
C THR A 191 79.79 -24.21 23.94
N GLU A 192 80.77 -24.13 23.06
CA GLU A 192 81.75 -23.05 23.04
C GLU A 192 81.19 -21.79 22.37
N SER A 193 81.55 -20.62 22.90
CA SER A 193 81.41 -19.36 22.17
C SER A 193 82.40 -19.34 21.01
N SER A 194 82.04 -18.70 19.90
CA SER A 194 82.90 -18.61 18.71
C SER A 194 84.21 -17.84 18.91
N ASN A 195 84.41 -17.23 20.09
CA ASN A 195 85.59 -16.46 20.50
C ASN A 195 86.02 -15.42 19.46
N LEU A 196 85.06 -14.76 18.81
CA LEU A 196 85.31 -13.70 17.83
C LEU A 196 85.49 -12.33 18.50
N GLY A 197 85.37 -12.26 19.83
CA GLY A 197 85.62 -11.05 20.64
C GLY A 197 84.49 -10.01 20.63
N LEU A 198 83.30 -10.34 20.12
CA LEU A 198 82.12 -9.50 20.22
C LEU A 198 81.56 -9.51 21.65
N LEU A 199 81.18 -8.33 22.14
CA LEU A 199 80.70 -8.10 23.51
C LEU A 199 79.42 -8.88 23.90
N GLY A 200 78.71 -9.45 22.93
CA GLY A 200 77.47 -10.20 23.12
C GLY A 200 77.54 -11.65 22.64
N GLU A 201 78.73 -12.22 22.48
CA GLU A 201 78.87 -13.62 22.08
C GLU A 201 78.33 -14.55 23.15
N MET A 202 77.52 -15.49 22.69
CA MET A 202 76.95 -16.55 23.49
C MET A 202 77.08 -17.85 22.72
N SER A 203 77.14 -18.97 23.43
CA SER A 203 77.12 -20.27 22.78
C SER A 203 75.77 -20.49 22.08
N ILE A 204 75.75 -21.35 21.06
CA ILE A 204 74.55 -21.63 20.27
C ILE A 204 73.44 -22.19 21.18
N ILE A 205 73.81 -22.98 22.18
CA ILE A 205 72.88 -23.54 23.16
C ILE A 205 72.24 -22.44 24.05
N GLU A 206 73.02 -21.45 24.48
CA GLU A 206 72.53 -20.34 25.30
C GLU A 206 71.57 -19.44 24.49
N LEU A 207 71.85 -19.23 23.20
CA LEU A 207 70.94 -18.52 22.30
C LEU A 207 69.61 -19.27 22.12
N GLN A 208 69.64 -20.60 22.03
CA GLN A 208 68.43 -21.42 21.94
C GLN A 208 67.58 -21.32 23.21
N GLU A 209 68.19 -21.35 24.39
CA GLU A 209 67.49 -21.19 25.67
C GLU A 209 66.83 -19.81 25.79
N ARG A 210 67.56 -18.73 25.47
CA ARG A 210 66.98 -17.37 25.50
C ARG A 210 65.84 -17.22 24.49
N LEU A 211 65.98 -17.80 23.31
CA LEU A 211 64.93 -17.80 22.28
C LEU A 211 63.69 -18.56 22.78
N ALA A 212 63.88 -19.70 23.45
CA ALA A 212 62.79 -20.45 24.08
C ALA A 212 62.06 -19.62 25.16
N HIS A 213 62.80 -18.91 26.02
CA HIS A 213 62.21 -18.00 27.00
C HIS A 213 61.40 -16.86 26.36
N ILE A 214 61.93 -16.25 25.30
CA ILE A 214 61.23 -15.17 24.59
C ILE A 214 59.93 -15.69 23.96
N LYS A 215 59.98 -16.86 23.29
CA LYS A 215 58.80 -17.51 22.73
C LYS A 215 57.77 -17.83 23.81
N SER A 216 58.18 -18.35 24.95
CA SER A 216 57.27 -18.63 26.08
C SER A 216 56.54 -17.36 26.52
N ARG A 217 57.27 -16.26 26.73
CA ARG A 217 56.68 -14.98 27.13
C ARG A 217 55.72 -14.41 26.06
N GLU A 218 56.04 -14.57 24.79
CA GLU A 218 55.16 -14.16 23.70
C GLU A 218 53.86 -14.99 23.67
N THR A 219 53.95 -16.30 23.89
CA THR A 219 52.77 -17.17 23.99
C THR A 219 51.90 -16.82 25.20
N GLU A 220 52.49 -16.40 26.31
CA GLU A 220 51.76 -15.96 27.50
C GLU A 220 51.01 -14.66 27.25
N ARG A 221 51.68 -13.64 26.69
CA ARG A 221 51.03 -12.36 26.31
C ARG A 221 49.87 -12.55 25.33
N THR A 222 50.02 -13.46 24.37
CA THR A 222 48.93 -13.74 23.42
C THR A 222 47.76 -14.46 24.07
N LYS A 223 48.01 -15.35 25.05
CA LYS A 223 46.95 -15.98 25.86
C LYS A 223 46.22 -14.95 26.73
N GLU A 224 46.93 -14.05 27.39
CA GLU A 224 46.34 -12.97 28.19
C GLU A 224 45.41 -12.09 27.35
N LYS A 225 45.89 -11.62 26.18
CA LYS A 225 45.07 -10.83 25.25
C LYS A 225 43.84 -11.60 24.76
N ARG A 226 43.97 -12.90 24.47
CA ARG A 226 42.82 -13.74 24.10
C ARG A 226 41.81 -13.83 25.25
N GLN A 227 42.30 -13.98 26.48
CA GLN A 227 41.45 -14.07 27.66
C GLN A 227 40.70 -12.75 27.90
N GLU A 228 41.36 -11.61 27.75
CA GLU A 228 40.75 -10.28 27.84
C GLU A 228 39.64 -10.10 26.79
N ILE A 229 39.89 -10.50 25.54
CA ILE A 229 38.89 -10.47 24.46
C ILE A 229 37.68 -11.35 24.81
N ILE A 230 37.91 -12.56 25.34
CA ILE A 230 36.83 -13.46 25.76
C ILE A 230 36.03 -12.83 26.90
N GLN A 231 36.69 -12.28 27.92
CA GLN A 231 36.03 -11.58 29.03
C GLN A 231 35.18 -10.41 28.52
N HIS A 232 35.70 -9.58 27.62
CA HIS A 232 34.94 -8.48 27.02
C HIS A 232 33.74 -8.97 26.20
N LYS A 233 33.91 -10.04 25.40
CA LYS A 233 32.81 -10.65 24.63
C LYS A 233 31.73 -11.23 25.55
N THR A 234 32.11 -11.98 26.59
CA THR A 234 31.16 -12.54 27.56
C THR A 234 30.43 -11.45 28.34
N HIS A 235 31.13 -10.39 28.76
CA HIS A 235 30.51 -9.24 29.40
C HIS A 235 29.49 -8.56 28.49
N ARG A 236 29.83 -8.35 27.21
CA ARG A 236 28.91 -7.78 26.22
C ARG A 236 27.67 -8.66 25.98
N LEU A 237 27.85 -9.98 25.92
CA LEU A 237 26.73 -10.92 25.82
C LEU A 237 25.83 -10.85 27.05
N ASN A 238 26.41 -10.80 28.25
CA ASN A 238 25.63 -10.65 29.50
C ASN A 238 24.84 -9.33 29.53
N GLN A 239 25.41 -8.22 29.06
CA GLN A 239 24.69 -6.95 28.93
C GLN A 239 23.49 -7.08 27.98
N ILE A 240 23.66 -7.77 26.84
CA ILE A 240 22.57 -7.99 25.87
C ILE A 240 21.49 -8.89 26.48
N LEU A 241 21.86 -9.95 27.19
CA LEU A 241 20.92 -10.83 27.88
C LEU A 241 20.11 -10.08 28.94
N GLN A 242 20.75 -9.24 29.75
CA GLN A 242 20.05 -8.37 30.72
C GLN A 242 19.06 -7.42 30.02
N LYS A 243 19.45 -6.81 28.90
CA LYS A 243 18.56 -5.95 28.11
C LYS A 243 17.38 -6.72 27.51
N LEU A 244 17.60 -7.95 27.08
CA LEU A 244 16.53 -8.83 26.58
C LEU A 244 15.53 -9.14 27.70
N GLU A 245 16.03 -9.47 28.89
CA GLU A 245 15.21 -9.73 30.08
C GLU A 245 14.40 -8.49 30.50
N GLU A 246 15.00 -7.30 30.48
CA GLU A 246 14.30 -6.03 30.70
C GLU A 246 13.16 -5.81 29.68
N ILE A 247 13.41 -6.07 28.39
CA ILE A 247 12.40 -5.94 27.33
C ILE A 247 11.26 -6.95 27.54
N ASP A 248 11.59 -8.19 27.88
CA ASP A 248 10.58 -9.21 28.13
C ASP A 248 9.76 -8.93 29.39
N HIS A 249 10.40 -8.37 30.44
CA HIS A 249 9.70 -7.85 31.61
C HIS A 249 8.72 -6.74 31.21
N GLU A 250 9.16 -5.74 30.45
CA GLU A 250 8.29 -4.64 30.00
C GLU A 250 7.15 -5.13 29.09
N ARG A 251 7.41 -6.10 28.21
CA ARG A 251 6.37 -6.75 27.40
C ARG A 251 5.32 -7.44 28.27
N ASN A 252 5.74 -8.13 29.32
CA ASN A 252 4.84 -8.80 30.26
C ASN A 252 4.03 -7.77 31.05
N GLU A 253 4.63 -6.68 31.53
CA GLU A 253 3.89 -5.59 32.16
C GLU A 253 2.86 -4.95 31.21
N ARG A 254 3.22 -4.69 29.95
CA ARG A 254 2.28 -4.16 28.94
C ARG A 254 1.13 -5.13 28.68
N LYS A 255 1.39 -6.46 28.66
CA LYS A 255 0.34 -7.47 28.56
C LYS A 255 -0.58 -7.44 29.78
N LEU A 256 -0.04 -7.38 30.99
CA LEU A 256 -0.83 -7.27 32.23
C LEU A 256 -1.69 -6.01 32.24
N LYS A 257 -1.12 -4.84 31.90
CA LYS A 257 -1.86 -3.58 31.79
C LYS A 257 -2.98 -3.64 30.74
N ARG A 258 -2.78 -4.31 29.60
CA ARG A 258 -3.84 -4.52 28.59
C ARG A 258 -4.97 -5.42 29.11
N ILE A 259 -4.64 -6.45 29.89
CA ILE A 259 -5.64 -7.32 30.51
C ILE A 259 -6.43 -6.52 31.55
N GLU A 260 -5.78 -5.72 32.39
CA GLU A 260 -6.43 -4.84 33.36
C GLU A 260 -7.34 -3.80 32.70
N THR A 261 -6.88 -3.12 31.63
CA THR A 261 -7.73 -2.15 30.91
C THR A 261 -8.90 -2.84 30.22
N GLN A 262 -8.72 -4.04 29.67
CA GLN A 262 -9.82 -4.84 29.10
C GLN A 262 -10.82 -5.29 30.17
N GLN A 263 -10.35 -5.64 31.37
CA GLN A 263 -11.22 -5.93 32.53
C GLN A 263 -11.97 -4.69 33.01
N GLN A 264 -11.34 -3.51 33.02
CA GLN A 264 -12.02 -2.24 33.34
C GLN A 264 -13.05 -1.85 32.28
N ILE A 265 -12.74 -2.00 30.98
CA ILE A 265 -13.69 -1.74 29.89
C ILE A 265 -14.89 -2.69 29.94
N SER A 266 -14.65 -3.98 30.24
CA SER A 266 -15.75 -4.93 30.44
C SER A 266 -16.56 -4.66 31.71
N ALA A 267 -15.94 -4.16 32.78
CA ALA A 267 -16.66 -3.68 33.97
C ALA A 267 -17.52 -2.43 33.68
N ILE A 268 -17.01 -1.46 32.89
CA ILE A 268 -17.76 -0.26 32.46
C ILE A 268 -18.93 -0.63 31.53
N ASN A 269 -18.71 -1.57 30.61
CA ASN A 269 -19.77 -2.07 29.72
C ASN A 269 -20.85 -2.86 30.47
N ASN A 270 -20.49 -3.57 31.55
CA ASN A 270 -21.46 -4.22 32.43
C ASN A 270 -22.21 -3.25 33.36
N SER A 271 -21.69 -2.03 33.60
CA SER A 271 -22.40 -0.97 34.32
C SER A 271 -23.26 -0.05 33.45
N SER A 272 -23.12 -0.12 32.12
CA SER A 272 -23.82 0.77 31.18
C SER A 272 -24.87 0.08 30.30
N PHE A 273 -25.30 -1.14 30.67
CA PHE A 273 -26.42 -1.86 30.03
C PHE A 273 -27.64 -1.95 30.95
N ARG A 274 -28.16 -0.80 31.41
CA ARG A 274 -29.53 -0.67 31.94
C ARG A 274 -30.08 0.72 31.61
N GLY A 275 -31.10 0.76 30.76
CA GLY A 275 -31.80 1.97 30.29
C GLY A 275 -31.39 2.28 28.84
N SER A 276 -32.21 2.16 27.81
CA SER A 276 -33.65 2.33 27.74
C SER A 276 -34.22 1.54 26.56
N SER A 277 -35.08 0.59 26.87
CA SER A 277 -36.10 0.08 25.94
C SER A 277 -37.40 0.18 26.71
N MET A 278 -38.26 1.12 26.31
CA MET A 278 -39.71 1.21 26.61
C MET A 278 -40.22 2.59 26.15
N LEU A 279 -40.82 2.65 24.96
CA LEU A 279 -42.01 3.44 24.59
C LEU A 279 -42.24 3.17 23.09
N SER A 280 -42.95 2.11 22.68
CA SER A 280 -44.41 1.95 22.70
C SER A 280 -45.17 3.12 22.10
N LEU A 281 -45.58 2.93 20.85
CA LEU A 281 -46.92 3.18 20.30
C LEU A 281 -47.73 4.36 20.86
N LEU A 282 -48.04 5.32 19.98
CA LEU A 282 -49.41 5.68 19.56
C LEU A 282 -49.35 6.98 18.76
N CYS A 283 -49.49 6.91 17.43
CA CYS A 283 -49.98 8.04 16.64
C CYS A 283 -51.24 7.57 15.91
N VAL A 284 -52.36 8.02 16.45
CA VAL A 284 -53.72 7.81 15.96
C VAL A 284 -53.89 8.59 14.65
N ASN A 285 -54.33 7.86 13.63
CA ASN A 285 -54.87 8.42 12.40
C ASN A 285 -56.16 9.18 12.73
N SER A 286 -56.12 10.50 12.66
CA SER A 286 -57.31 11.35 12.65
C SER A 286 -57.72 11.61 11.21
N SER A 287 -58.51 10.70 10.67
CA SER A 287 -59.29 10.89 9.45
C SER A 287 -60.46 11.84 9.76
N SER A 288 -60.28 13.15 9.59
CA SER A 288 -61.42 14.08 9.55
C SER A 288 -61.77 14.37 8.09
N SER A 289 -62.67 13.56 7.54
CA SER A 289 -63.52 13.95 6.41
C SER A 289 -64.50 14.99 6.91
N GLY A 290 -64.11 16.26 6.85
CA GLY A 290 -65.00 17.41 7.03
C GLY A 290 -65.14 18.11 5.69
N GLY A 291 -66.26 17.87 5.01
CA GLY A 291 -66.67 18.69 3.88
C GLY A 291 -67.09 20.04 4.41
N ASP A 292 -66.19 21.02 4.34
CA ASP A 292 -66.54 22.42 4.59
C ASP A 292 -67.01 23.05 3.29
N SER A 293 -68.33 23.16 3.21
CA SER A 293 -69.07 24.10 2.39
C SER A 293 -68.37 25.47 2.42
N VAL A 294 -67.95 25.91 1.24
CA VAL A 294 -67.48 27.27 0.97
C VAL A 294 -68.66 28.21 1.23
N VAL A 295 -68.77 28.73 2.44
CA VAL A 295 -69.59 29.91 2.73
C VAL A 295 -68.74 31.11 2.40
N LEU A 296 -68.86 31.58 1.15
CA LEU A 296 -68.40 32.89 0.72
C LEU A 296 -69.18 33.94 1.53
N LEU A 297 -68.57 34.43 2.61
CA LEU A 297 -68.99 35.67 3.24
C LEU A 297 -68.78 36.82 2.23
N PRO A 298 -69.83 37.56 1.81
CA PRO A 298 -69.72 38.51 0.70
C PRO A 298 -68.94 39.79 1.01
N ASN A 299 -68.57 40.03 2.27
CA ASN A 299 -67.84 41.22 2.71
C ASN A 299 -66.51 40.83 3.37
N ALA A 300 -65.61 40.24 2.59
CA ALA A 300 -64.27 39.91 3.06
C ALA A 300 -63.34 41.12 2.97
N ASP A 301 -62.68 41.44 4.08
CA ASP A 301 -61.55 42.38 4.15
C ASP A 301 -60.59 42.18 2.97
N PRO A 302 -60.08 43.25 2.34
CA PRO A 302 -59.21 43.16 1.17
C PRO A 302 -57.94 42.33 1.44
N GLU A 303 -57.44 42.35 2.67
CA GLU A 303 -56.28 41.56 3.11
C GLU A 303 -56.53 40.04 3.05
N ILE A 304 -57.75 39.59 3.35
CA ILE A 304 -58.08 38.15 3.32
C ILE A 304 -58.07 37.64 1.88
N LYS A 305 -58.62 38.44 0.94
CA LYS A 305 -58.59 38.13 -0.50
C LYS A 305 -57.16 38.05 -1.02
N GLU A 306 -56.32 39.02 -0.67
CA GLU A 306 -54.91 39.02 -1.07
C GLU A 306 -54.16 37.77 -0.56
N LEU A 307 -54.41 37.36 0.69
CA LEU A 307 -53.82 36.13 1.25
C LEU A 307 -54.33 34.86 0.54
N GLN A 308 -55.62 34.82 0.18
CA GLN A 308 -56.20 33.72 -0.59
C GLN A 308 -55.58 33.63 -1.99
N ASP A 309 -55.44 34.75 -2.69
CA ASP A 309 -54.84 34.81 -4.03
C ASP A 309 -53.36 34.38 -3.99
N LYS A 310 -52.59 34.85 -3.01
CA LYS A 310 -51.20 34.41 -2.78
C LYS A 310 -51.13 32.91 -2.53
N LEU A 311 -52.02 32.38 -1.70
CA LEU A 311 -52.08 30.95 -1.42
C LEU A 311 -52.41 30.13 -2.67
N LEU A 312 -53.38 30.57 -3.47
CA LEU A 312 -53.73 29.93 -4.74
C LEU A 312 -52.56 29.94 -5.72
N ALA A 313 -51.86 31.07 -5.87
CA ALA A 313 -50.68 31.18 -6.72
C ALA A 313 -49.56 30.22 -6.27
N LYS A 314 -49.30 30.11 -4.96
CA LYS A 314 -48.28 29.18 -4.42
C LYS A 314 -48.70 27.72 -4.60
N LYS A 315 -49.98 27.38 -4.37
CA LYS A 315 -50.52 26.04 -4.64
C LYS A 315 -50.42 25.67 -6.12
N ALA A 316 -50.70 26.61 -7.03
CA ALA A 316 -50.53 26.41 -8.46
C ALA A 316 -49.06 26.16 -8.83
N LYS A 317 -48.11 26.92 -8.27
CA LYS A 317 -46.67 26.68 -8.45
C LYS A 317 -46.24 25.30 -7.94
N ARG A 318 -46.78 24.85 -6.81
CA ARG A 318 -46.54 23.49 -6.32
C ARG A 318 -47.10 22.42 -7.27
N GLN A 319 -48.30 22.62 -7.80
CA GLN A 319 -48.89 21.70 -8.77
C GLN A 319 -48.07 21.64 -10.07
N SER A 320 -47.59 22.79 -10.60
CA SER A 320 -46.72 22.81 -11.77
C SER A 320 -45.43 22.03 -11.53
N MET A 321 -44.76 22.24 -10.40
CA MET A 321 -43.54 21.49 -10.06
C MET A 321 -43.80 19.99 -9.87
N LYS A 322 -44.96 19.60 -9.33
CA LYS A 322 -45.34 18.18 -9.21
C LYS A 322 -45.51 17.54 -10.60
N ASN A 323 -46.12 18.25 -11.54
CA ASN A 323 -46.29 17.79 -12.92
C ASN A 323 -44.95 17.71 -13.66
N GLU A 324 -44.06 18.68 -13.47
CA GLU A 324 -42.68 18.62 -13.98
C GLU A 324 -41.94 17.42 -13.43
N PHE A 325 -42.06 17.15 -12.14
CA PHE A 325 -41.41 16.00 -11.50
C PHE A 325 -41.99 14.65 -11.98
N SER A 326 -43.31 14.54 -12.19
CA SER A 326 -43.89 13.33 -12.78
C SER A 326 -43.44 13.13 -14.23
N ASN A 327 -43.35 14.20 -15.02
CA ASN A 327 -42.86 14.13 -16.39
C ASN A 327 -41.38 13.74 -16.44
N GLN A 328 -40.54 14.27 -15.53
CA GLN A 328 -39.14 13.86 -15.39
C GLN A 328 -38.98 12.41 -14.93
N LYS A 329 -39.86 11.89 -14.08
CA LYS A 329 -39.84 10.47 -13.69
C LYS A 329 -40.23 9.54 -14.84
N LEU A 330 -41.25 9.91 -15.61
CA LEU A 330 -41.66 9.14 -16.78
C LEU A 330 -40.59 9.18 -17.87
N SER A 331 -39.98 10.35 -18.12
CA SER A 331 -38.87 10.46 -19.09
C SER A 331 -37.61 9.73 -18.61
N GLY A 332 -37.27 9.80 -17.32
CA GLY A 332 -36.14 9.06 -16.75
C GLY A 332 -36.34 7.53 -16.78
N THR A 333 -37.57 7.06 -16.55
CA THR A 333 -37.89 5.63 -16.64
C THR A 333 -37.83 5.16 -18.10
N ALA A 334 -38.41 5.94 -19.03
CA ALA A 334 -38.31 5.65 -20.45
C ALA A 334 -36.86 5.69 -20.97
N ALA A 335 -36.06 6.67 -20.54
CA ALA A 335 -34.65 6.78 -20.88
C ALA A 335 -33.82 5.63 -20.29
N SER A 336 -34.11 5.20 -19.05
CA SER A 336 -33.47 4.03 -18.45
C SER A 336 -33.82 2.74 -19.18
N ILE A 337 -35.08 2.57 -19.60
CA ILE A 337 -35.51 1.40 -20.39
C ILE A 337 -34.82 1.40 -21.76
N LEU A 338 -34.73 2.54 -22.43
CA LEU A 338 -34.02 2.69 -23.71
C LEU A 338 -32.50 2.46 -23.56
N ALA A 339 -31.88 2.94 -22.48
CA ALA A 339 -30.47 2.70 -22.20
C ALA A 339 -30.20 1.21 -21.94
N CYS A 340 -31.03 0.52 -21.15
CA CYS A 340 -30.94 -0.93 -20.97
C CYS A 340 -31.14 -1.67 -22.30
N ALA A 341 -32.11 -1.28 -23.12
CA ALA A 341 -32.33 -1.88 -24.43
C ALA A 341 -31.10 -1.71 -25.34
N ASN A 342 -30.51 -0.52 -25.41
CA ASN A 342 -29.31 -0.26 -26.20
C ASN A 342 -28.09 -1.03 -25.67
N GLN A 343 -27.96 -1.16 -24.35
CA GLN A 343 -26.90 -1.95 -23.74
C GLN A 343 -27.05 -3.45 -24.04
N THR A 344 -28.27 -3.99 -23.99
CA THR A 344 -28.54 -5.37 -24.41
C THR A 344 -28.27 -5.60 -25.89
N VAL A 345 -28.57 -4.62 -26.76
CA VAL A 345 -28.24 -4.70 -28.20
C VAL A 345 -26.73 -4.66 -28.41
N HIS A 346 -25.99 -3.82 -27.68
CA HIS A 346 -24.54 -3.75 -27.74
C HIS A 346 -23.89 -5.04 -27.22
N GLU A 347 -24.37 -5.59 -26.11
CA GLU A 347 -23.90 -6.87 -25.57
C GLU A 347 -24.19 -8.03 -26.52
N HIS A 348 -25.36 -8.03 -27.17
CA HIS A 348 -25.70 -9.02 -28.19
C HIS A 348 -24.81 -8.87 -29.43
N LYS A 349 -24.46 -7.64 -29.82
CA LYS A 349 -23.54 -7.37 -30.92
C LYS A 349 -22.12 -7.84 -30.61
N LEU A 350 -21.62 -7.57 -29.39
CA LEU A 350 -20.31 -8.06 -28.93
C LEU A 350 -20.28 -9.59 -28.82
N LYS A 351 -21.37 -10.22 -28.38
CA LYS A 351 -21.47 -11.70 -28.36
C LYS A 351 -21.44 -12.28 -29.78
N MET A 352 -22.10 -11.64 -30.74
CA MET A 352 -22.04 -12.05 -32.15
C MET A 352 -20.64 -11.86 -32.73
N GLU A 353 -19.97 -10.74 -32.48
CA GLU A 353 -18.59 -10.49 -32.90
C GLU A 353 -17.60 -11.48 -32.26
N PHE A 354 -17.78 -11.81 -30.98
CA PHE A 354 -16.95 -12.80 -30.29
C PHE A 354 -17.21 -14.23 -30.77
N GLU A 355 -18.46 -14.58 -31.10
CA GLU A 355 -18.79 -15.86 -31.73
C GLU A 355 -18.26 -15.96 -33.17
N GLU A 356 -18.25 -14.86 -33.93
CA GLU A 356 -17.66 -14.82 -35.27
C GLU A 356 -16.12 -14.92 -35.21
N GLU A 357 -15.46 -14.25 -34.26
CA GLU A 357 -14.01 -14.42 -34.04
C GLU A 357 -13.65 -15.81 -33.52
N SER A 358 -14.53 -16.43 -32.71
CA SER A 358 -14.33 -17.80 -32.22
C SER A 358 -14.53 -18.84 -33.34
N LYS A 359 -15.48 -18.59 -34.25
CA LYS A 359 -15.74 -19.44 -35.43
C LYS A 359 -14.68 -19.26 -36.52
N SER A 360 -14.08 -18.06 -36.67
CA SER A 360 -12.97 -17.84 -37.61
C SER A 360 -11.66 -18.48 -37.11
N LYS A 361 -11.35 -18.39 -35.81
CA LYS A 361 -10.18 -19.07 -35.22
C LYS A 361 -10.28 -20.60 -35.19
N GLN A 362 -11.49 -21.18 -35.23
CA GLN A 362 -11.68 -22.63 -35.34
C GLN A 362 -11.62 -23.19 -36.77
N ARG A 363 -11.74 -22.36 -37.82
CA ARG A 363 -11.66 -22.83 -39.21
C ARG A 363 -10.23 -22.90 -39.77
N ASP A 364 -9.29 -22.14 -39.22
CA ASP A 364 -7.90 -22.11 -39.72
C ASP A 364 -6.89 -22.90 -38.85
N GLY A 365 -7.33 -23.57 -37.78
CA GLY A 365 -6.43 -24.22 -36.80
C GLY A 365 -6.41 -25.76 -36.78
N VAL A 366 -7.25 -26.44 -37.56
CA VAL A 366 -7.51 -27.89 -37.35
C VAL A 366 -6.73 -28.86 -38.26
N PRO A 367 -6.11 -28.49 -39.40
CA PRO A 367 -5.25 -29.44 -40.13
C PRO A 367 -3.84 -29.57 -39.53
N ALA A 368 -3.28 -28.50 -38.93
CA ALA A 368 -1.85 -28.45 -38.60
C ALA A 368 -1.45 -29.24 -37.33
N LEU A 369 -2.35 -29.40 -36.37
CA LEU A 369 -2.08 -30.15 -35.13
C LEU A 369 -2.15 -31.67 -35.32
N LYS A 370 -3.04 -32.16 -36.20
CA LYS A 370 -3.12 -33.59 -36.55
C LYS A 370 -1.91 -34.04 -37.38
N GLN A 371 -1.45 -33.19 -38.30
CA GLN A 371 -0.26 -33.47 -39.10
C GLN A 371 1.03 -33.47 -38.25
N ARG A 372 1.15 -32.56 -37.27
CA ARG A 372 2.28 -32.59 -36.32
C ARG A 372 2.26 -33.80 -35.39
N GLN A 373 1.09 -34.25 -34.94
CA GLN A 373 0.99 -35.46 -34.12
C GLN A 373 1.31 -36.73 -34.92
N GLN A 374 0.91 -36.79 -36.19
CA GLN A 374 1.28 -37.89 -37.09
C GLN A 374 2.79 -37.90 -37.40
N GLN A 375 3.39 -36.75 -37.70
CA GLN A 375 4.85 -36.63 -37.90
C GLN A 375 5.64 -36.99 -36.63
N HIS A 376 5.12 -36.63 -35.45
CA HIS A 376 5.77 -36.97 -34.20
C HIS A 376 5.66 -38.48 -33.88
N GLN A 377 4.56 -39.12 -34.26
CA GLN A 377 4.39 -40.58 -34.16
C GLN A 377 5.25 -41.34 -35.18
N GLU A 378 5.39 -40.84 -36.42
CA GLU A 378 6.28 -41.42 -37.43
C GLU A 378 7.75 -41.30 -37.04
N GLN A 379 8.18 -40.17 -36.46
CA GLN A 379 9.54 -40.02 -35.92
C GLN A 379 9.81 -40.96 -34.74
N GLN A 380 8.81 -41.22 -33.89
CA GLN A 380 8.94 -42.18 -32.79
C GLN A 380 8.99 -43.64 -33.28
N GLN A 381 8.29 -43.96 -34.38
CA GLN A 381 8.36 -45.28 -34.99
C GLN A 381 9.70 -45.51 -35.72
N LEU A 382 10.26 -44.50 -36.39
CA LEU A 382 11.59 -44.59 -37.00
C LEU A 382 12.71 -44.78 -35.96
N LEU A 383 12.61 -44.12 -34.79
CA LEU A 383 13.53 -44.30 -33.67
C LEU A 383 13.44 -45.68 -33.00
N GLN A 384 12.33 -46.42 -33.18
CA GLN A 384 12.19 -47.79 -32.69
C GLN A 384 12.80 -48.83 -33.64
N TYR A 385 12.88 -48.55 -34.94
CA TYR A 385 13.48 -49.47 -35.92
C TYR A 385 15.02 -49.36 -36.01
N GLU A 386 15.63 -48.35 -35.41
CA GLU A 386 17.11 -48.21 -35.36
C GLU A 386 17.78 -48.97 -34.20
N LYS A 387 17.00 -49.66 -33.35
CA LYS A 387 17.51 -50.46 -32.22
C LYS A 387 17.25 -51.95 -32.41
N LEU A 388 17.94 -52.56 -33.38
CA LEU A 388 18.20 -54.01 -33.38
C LEU A 388 19.73 -54.24 -33.30
N PRO A 389 20.22 -55.09 -32.37
CA PRO A 389 21.65 -55.32 -32.20
C PRO A 389 22.14 -56.35 -33.23
N LYS A 390 23.13 -55.99 -34.04
CA LYS A 390 24.03 -56.95 -34.70
C LYS A 390 25.25 -57.16 -33.79
N SER A 391 25.27 -58.36 -33.22
CA SER A 391 26.42 -59.21 -32.85
C SER A 391 27.84 -58.63 -32.81
N ASN A 392 28.51 -59.00 -31.70
CA ASN A 392 29.93 -59.29 -31.54
C ASN A 392 30.94 -58.15 -31.66
N GLU A 393 31.45 -57.72 -30.49
CA GLU A 393 32.89 -57.72 -30.20
C GLU A 393 33.10 -57.69 -28.67
N GLN A 394 33.87 -58.66 -28.17
CA GLN A 394 34.34 -58.74 -26.78
C GLN A 394 35.41 -57.67 -26.56
N ILE A 395 35.25 -56.74 -25.61
CA ILE A 395 36.38 -56.04 -24.94
C ILE A 395 36.01 -55.69 -23.48
N ASP A 396 36.59 -56.48 -22.58
CA ASP A 396 37.27 -56.22 -21.29
C ASP A 396 36.57 -55.59 -20.06
N ASP A 397 36.47 -56.44 -19.03
CA ASP A 397 36.05 -56.23 -17.63
C ASP A 397 36.90 -55.23 -16.79
N TYR A 398 37.84 -54.50 -17.39
CA TYR A 398 38.74 -53.60 -16.64
C TYR A 398 38.19 -52.19 -16.40
N ASP A 399 37.17 -51.75 -17.14
CA ASP A 399 36.71 -50.35 -17.07
C ASP A 399 35.66 -50.09 -15.98
N LEU A 400 34.92 -51.14 -15.56
CA LEU A 400 33.89 -51.00 -14.53
C LEU A 400 34.48 -50.85 -13.12
N HIS A 401 35.69 -51.37 -12.88
CA HIS A 401 36.40 -51.21 -11.61
C HIS A 401 37.08 -49.83 -11.50
N SER A 402 37.57 -49.29 -12.63
CA SER A 402 38.15 -47.94 -12.73
C SER A 402 37.14 -46.83 -12.49
N MET A 403 35.89 -46.98 -12.97
CA MET A 403 34.81 -46.03 -12.69
C MET A 403 34.32 -46.09 -11.24
N LYS A 404 34.27 -47.29 -10.62
CA LYS A 404 33.88 -47.42 -9.21
C LYS A 404 34.92 -46.81 -8.26
N LEU A 405 36.21 -46.94 -8.56
CA LEU A 405 37.28 -46.29 -7.79
C LEU A 405 37.29 -44.76 -7.94
N ARG A 406 37.01 -44.23 -9.13
CA ARG A 406 36.86 -42.77 -9.34
C ARG A 406 35.69 -42.19 -8.56
N ASN A 407 34.51 -42.83 -8.61
CA ASN A 407 33.34 -42.37 -7.87
C ASN A 407 33.52 -42.47 -6.34
N LEU A 408 34.29 -43.45 -5.84
CA LEU A 408 34.59 -43.56 -4.41
C LEU A 408 35.53 -42.44 -3.93
N LEU A 409 36.55 -42.09 -4.73
CA LEU A 409 37.48 -41.00 -4.46
C LEU A 409 36.82 -39.62 -4.54
N GLU A 410 35.87 -39.44 -5.46
CA GLU A 410 35.15 -38.19 -5.65
C GLU A 410 34.13 -37.93 -4.52
N ASN A 411 33.48 -38.99 -4.03
CA ASN A 411 32.61 -38.92 -2.85
C ASN A 411 33.37 -38.64 -1.55
N GLN A 412 34.60 -39.19 -1.37
CA GLN A 412 35.45 -38.86 -0.22
C GLN A 412 35.97 -37.41 -0.27
N LYS A 413 36.25 -36.88 -1.46
CA LYS A 413 36.60 -35.45 -1.65
C LYS A 413 35.43 -34.52 -1.29
N ALA A 414 34.20 -34.87 -1.69
CA ALA A 414 33.01 -34.09 -1.37
C ALA A 414 32.70 -34.07 0.14
N THR A 415 32.95 -35.17 0.87
CA THR A 415 32.77 -35.22 2.33
C THR A 415 33.84 -34.42 3.07
N LEU A 416 35.08 -34.37 2.56
CA LEU A 416 36.14 -33.54 3.15
C LEU A 416 35.89 -32.03 2.95
N ILE A 417 35.29 -31.64 1.81
CA ILE A 417 34.95 -30.23 1.50
C ILE A 417 33.73 -29.76 2.29
N HIS A 418 32.71 -30.60 2.50
CA HIS A 418 31.55 -30.25 3.34
C HIS A 418 31.81 -30.32 4.87
N GLY A 419 32.91 -30.95 5.29
CA GLY A 419 33.36 -30.95 6.69
C GLY A 419 34.09 -29.66 7.10
N PHE A 420 34.59 -28.87 6.14
CA PHE A 420 35.33 -27.63 6.41
C PHE A 420 34.49 -26.35 6.31
N THR A 421 33.29 -26.37 5.72
CA THR A 421 32.47 -25.17 5.52
C THR A 421 31.37 -24.94 6.56
N LYS A 422 31.25 -25.78 7.60
CA LYS A 422 30.26 -25.60 8.68
C LYS A 422 30.77 -24.84 9.92
N ASN A 423 31.93 -24.18 9.84
CA ASN A 423 32.45 -23.35 10.94
C ASN A 423 32.63 -21.85 10.61
N GLU A 424 32.13 -21.34 9.46
CA GLU A 424 32.28 -19.92 9.11
C GLU A 424 30.96 -19.10 9.07
N ASP A 425 29.79 -19.69 9.24
CA ASP A 425 28.50 -18.97 9.17
C ASP A 425 27.96 -18.44 10.52
N THR A 426 28.84 -18.17 11.48
CA THR A 426 28.46 -17.44 12.72
C THR A 426 29.31 -16.20 12.96
N LEU A 427 29.55 -15.38 11.94
CA LEU A 427 30.09 -14.02 12.12
C LEU A 427 29.85 -13.16 10.87
N ASN A 428 28.59 -12.81 10.58
CA ASN A 428 28.24 -11.62 9.80
C ASN A 428 26.75 -11.30 9.95
N PHE A 429 26.40 -10.67 11.08
CA PHE A 429 25.12 -10.02 11.26
C PHE A 429 25.31 -8.76 12.10
N PHE A 430 25.94 -7.72 11.55
CA PHE A 430 25.81 -6.30 11.95
C PHE A 430 26.69 -5.40 11.07
N SER A 431 26.12 -4.78 10.04
CA SER A 431 26.57 -3.47 9.53
C SER A 431 25.56 -2.86 8.53
N ALA A 432 24.54 -2.18 9.06
CA ALA A 432 23.78 -1.20 8.29
C ALA A 432 23.11 -0.18 9.22
N VAL A 433 23.77 0.96 9.47
CA VAL A 433 23.15 2.23 9.88
C VAL A 433 23.94 3.40 9.27
N PRO A 434 23.28 4.41 8.67
CA PRO A 434 23.91 5.44 7.83
C PRO A 434 24.46 6.64 8.63
N PHE A 435 25.54 7.24 8.13
CA PHE A 435 26.11 8.48 8.65
C PHE A 435 25.62 9.68 7.83
N SER A 436 24.84 10.55 8.46
CA SER A 436 24.35 11.81 7.89
C SER A 436 25.40 12.91 8.12
N VAL A 437 25.82 13.59 7.05
CA VAL A 437 26.80 14.68 7.09
C VAL A 437 26.04 16.00 7.23
N GLU A 438 26.10 16.61 8.41
CA GLU A 438 25.78 18.03 8.60
C GLU A 438 27.07 18.86 8.53
N SER A 439 27.11 19.73 7.54
CA SER A 439 28.12 20.76 7.33
C SER A 439 27.98 21.89 8.36
N LYS A 440 28.98 22.12 9.20
CA LYS A 440 29.19 23.39 9.89
C LYS A 440 30.46 24.06 9.37
N VAL A 441 30.23 25.15 8.62
CA VAL A 441 31.21 26.14 8.21
C VAL A 441 31.63 26.94 9.44
N VAL A 442 32.93 26.97 9.74
CA VAL A 442 33.53 27.95 10.63
C VAL A 442 34.66 28.63 9.87
N THR A 443 34.44 29.92 9.62
CA THR A 443 35.37 30.89 9.05
C THR A 443 36.49 31.17 10.06
N PHE A 444 37.74 31.24 9.58
CA PHE A 444 38.81 31.92 10.29
C PHE A 444 39.45 32.95 9.36
N ALA A 445 39.35 34.21 9.79
CA ALA A 445 39.96 35.36 9.18
C ALA A 445 41.49 35.32 9.34
N HIS A 446 42.19 35.82 8.33
CA HIS A 446 43.55 36.36 8.46
C HIS A 446 43.47 37.84 8.08
N ASN A 447 43.82 38.71 9.03
CA ASN A 447 44.21 40.08 8.78
C ASN A 447 45.73 40.15 8.92
N ALA A 448 46.40 40.44 7.81
CA ALA A 448 47.69 41.12 7.71
C ALA A 448 47.63 41.94 6.42
#